data_AF-A0A9R1P4L6-F1
#
_entry.id   AF-A0A9R1P4L6-F1
#
_cell.length_a   1.000
_cell.length_b   1.000
_cell.length_c   1.000
_cell.angle_alpha   90.00
_cell.angle_beta   90.00
_cell.angle_gamma   90.00
#
_symmetry.space_group_name_H-M   'P 1'
#
loop_
_entity.id
_entity.type
_entity.pdbx_description
1 polymer ?
#
loop_
_entity_poly.entity_id
_entity_poly.type
_entity_poly.pdbx_seq_one_letter_code
_entity_poly.pdbx_strand_id
1 'polypeptide(L)'
;MAASPTPGGGLGAILAAGDRDYLVRNSGEQVKISSIEGDTVAIYFSASWCPPCQRFTPKLIEAYKELTSNGKSFEVIFVSGDQDEEAFNAYFAKMPWLAVPFSDSEGRKSLDERFDVNGIPHLVFLDAKTGEVLTDEGVEFVSEYGIEAYPFTTERINELKEQEKAAKDNQTIHSVLATPNRNYVISNTGEKVPIVDLEGKYVGICFVVNSYPPVEEFTPVLAKIYAKLKEVGEKFEVVAVSLDSDEESFNNSFSSMPWLAIPHGDKMCQKLVSYFELSDLPTLVLIGPDGKTLSSNIADIINEHGLDAWEGFPFNAEKLEILAEKAKAKAASQTLESLLVTGDVDFVIGKDGAKVPVAELVGKTVLLYFSAKWCGPCRAFLPTLVDVYNKIKEKDRGDGKGVA
;
A
#
# COMPACT_ATOMS: atom_id res chain seq x y z
N MET A 1 1.44 -41.13 7.30
CA MET A 1 2.73 -41.24 8.01
C MET A 1 3.75 -40.56 7.13
N ALA A 2 4.13 -39.33 7.49
CA ALA A 2 5.12 -38.57 6.73
C ALA A 2 6.51 -39.16 7.00
N ALA A 3 7.22 -39.51 5.93
CA ALA A 3 8.60 -39.93 6.03
C ALA A 3 9.45 -38.70 6.41
N SER A 4 10.16 -38.78 7.53
CA SER A 4 11.18 -37.80 7.92
C SER A 4 12.28 -37.76 6.85
N PRO A 5 12.82 -36.57 6.50
CA PRO A 5 13.88 -36.46 5.51
C PRO A 5 15.18 -37.07 6.06
N THR A 6 15.78 -37.96 5.28
CA THR A 6 17.09 -38.56 5.55
C THR A 6 18.19 -37.48 5.53
N PRO A 7 19.05 -37.36 6.56
CA PRO A 7 20.18 -36.43 6.54
C PRO A 7 21.34 -37.01 5.71
N GLY A 8 22.01 -36.19 4.89
CA GLY A 8 23.40 -36.44 4.48
C GLY A 8 23.70 -36.62 2.99
N GLY A 9 23.20 -35.76 2.11
CA GLY A 9 23.53 -35.78 0.68
C GLY A 9 24.22 -34.53 0.12
N GLY A 10 24.26 -33.42 0.87
CA GLY A 10 24.72 -32.11 0.39
C GLY A 10 23.97 -31.64 -0.87
N LEU A 11 24.46 -30.59 -1.51
CA LEU A 11 23.87 -30.06 -2.76
C LEU A 11 23.85 -31.08 -3.90
N GLY A 12 24.81 -32.00 -3.95
CA GLY A 12 24.88 -33.05 -4.96
C GLY A 12 23.63 -33.94 -5.01
N ALA A 13 23.10 -34.32 -3.85
CA ALA A 13 21.88 -35.14 -3.78
C ALA A 13 20.59 -34.39 -4.15
N ILE A 14 20.68 -33.07 -4.36
CA ILE A 14 19.57 -32.22 -4.77
C ILE A 14 19.67 -31.91 -6.25
N LEU A 15 20.86 -31.52 -6.70
CA LEU A 15 21.06 -30.90 -8.00
C LEU A 15 21.58 -31.86 -9.06
N ALA A 16 22.11 -33.03 -8.72
CA ALA A 16 22.54 -34.01 -9.70
C ALA A 16 21.34 -34.79 -10.25
N ALA A 17 21.38 -35.15 -11.54
CA ALA A 17 20.34 -35.93 -12.20
C ALA A 17 20.98 -36.95 -13.15
N GLY A 18 20.74 -38.24 -12.91
CA GLY A 18 21.42 -39.32 -13.63
C GLY A 18 22.95 -39.19 -13.52
N ASP A 19 23.62 -39.11 -14.67
CA ASP A 19 25.07 -38.92 -14.75
C ASP A 19 25.51 -37.44 -14.72
N ARG A 20 24.57 -36.47 -14.67
CA ARG A 20 24.91 -35.04 -14.64
C ARG A 20 25.36 -34.61 -13.24
N ASP A 21 26.62 -34.18 -13.13
CA ASP A 21 27.26 -33.62 -11.94
C ASP A 21 27.61 -32.12 -12.06
N TYR A 22 27.08 -31.43 -13.08
CA TYR A 22 27.42 -30.04 -13.40
C TYR A 22 26.19 -29.14 -13.59
N LEU A 23 26.41 -27.83 -13.43
CA LEU A 23 25.53 -26.72 -13.80
C LEU A 23 26.18 -25.90 -14.91
N VAL A 24 25.45 -24.95 -15.51
CA VAL A 24 25.99 -24.09 -16.57
C VAL A 24 25.99 -22.61 -16.17
N ARG A 25 27.02 -21.88 -16.57
CA ARG A 25 27.03 -20.42 -16.59
C ARG A 25 26.32 -19.90 -17.84
N ASN A 26 25.93 -18.62 -17.82
CA ASN A 26 25.40 -17.93 -18.99
C ASN A 26 26.40 -17.82 -20.16
N SER A 27 27.69 -18.09 -19.91
CA SER A 27 28.75 -18.23 -20.92
C SER A 27 28.75 -19.60 -21.61
N GLY A 28 27.96 -20.56 -21.12
CA GLY A 28 27.98 -21.97 -21.53
C GLY A 28 29.03 -22.83 -20.80
N GLU A 29 29.84 -22.23 -19.91
CA GLU A 29 30.81 -22.97 -19.09
C GLU A 29 30.11 -23.94 -18.14
N GLN A 30 30.59 -25.18 -18.09
CA GLN A 30 30.12 -26.18 -17.13
C GLN A 30 30.86 -26.06 -15.81
N VAL A 31 30.11 -26.00 -14.72
CA VAL A 31 30.63 -25.89 -13.34
C VAL A 31 30.19 -27.11 -12.55
N LYS A 32 31.14 -27.84 -11.96
CA LYS A 32 30.81 -29.02 -11.15
C LYS A 32 30.02 -28.62 -9.91
N ILE A 33 28.97 -29.37 -9.58
CA ILE A 33 28.15 -29.14 -8.39
C ILE A 33 29.02 -29.22 -7.12
N SER A 34 30.00 -30.13 -7.09
CA SER A 34 30.94 -30.28 -5.98
C SER A 34 31.89 -29.09 -5.77
N SER A 35 31.98 -28.18 -6.75
CA SER A 35 32.81 -26.97 -6.67
C SER A 35 32.04 -25.73 -6.21
N ILE A 36 30.74 -25.86 -5.96
CA ILE A 36 29.93 -24.77 -5.42
C ILE A 36 30.33 -24.57 -3.96
N GLU A 37 31.12 -23.54 -3.73
CA GLU A 37 31.49 -23.07 -2.40
C GLU A 37 30.46 -22.02 -1.96
N GLY A 38 29.61 -22.41 -1.02
CA GLY A 38 28.50 -21.61 -0.51
C GLY A 38 28.35 -21.82 0.99
N ASP A 39 27.89 -20.79 1.72
CA ASP A 39 27.17 -21.02 2.98
C ASP A 39 25.66 -21.15 2.68
N THR A 40 25.16 -20.38 1.72
CA THR A 40 23.75 -20.38 1.30
C THR A 40 23.65 -20.53 -0.22
N VAL A 41 22.74 -21.39 -0.69
CA VAL A 41 22.40 -21.54 -2.11
C VAL A 41 20.91 -21.30 -2.32
N ALA A 42 20.55 -20.54 -3.35
CA ALA A 42 19.15 -20.32 -3.74
C ALA A 42 18.78 -21.13 -4.99
N ILE A 43 17.69 -21.88 -4.97
CA ILE A 43 17.10 -22.51 -6.16
C ILE A 43 15.99 -21.60 -6.66
N TYR A 44 16.19 -21.01 -7.85
CA TYR A 44 15.31 -20.00 -8.41
C TYR A 44 14.52 -20.55 -9.59
N PHE A 45 13.23 -20.79 -9.39
CA PHE A 45 12.31 -21.21 -10.44
C PHE A 45 11.67 -19.99 -11.09
N SER A 46 11.87 -19.85 -12.40
CA SER A 46 11.42 -18.68 -13.13
C SER A 46 11.32 -18.97 -14.64
N ALA A 47 10.67 -18.07 -15.39
CA ALA A 47 10.58 -18.15 -16.84
C ALA A 47 10.49 -16.77 -17.49
N SER A 48 10.96 -16.69 -18.74
CA SER A 48 10.98 -15.45 -19.52
C SER A 48 9.59 -14.90 -19.80
N TRP A 49 8.59 -15.77 -19.96
CA TRP A 49 7.20 -15.40 -20.28
C TRP A 49 6.40 -14.92 -19.05
N CYS A 50 6.96 -15.02 -17.84
CA CYS A 50 6.27 -14.74 -16.58
C CYS A 50 6.48 -13.27 -16.13
N PRO A 51 5.44 -12.40 -16.14
CA PRO A 51 5.61 -11.00 -15.77
C PRO A 51 6.05 -10.75 -14.32
N PRO A 52 5.50 -11.44 -13.30
CA PRO A 52 6.01 -11.32 -11.93
C PRO A 52 7.50 -11.70 -11.82
N CYS A 53 7.94 -12.72 -12.55
CA CYS A 53 9.32 -13.16 -12.61
C CYS A 53 10.25 -12.09 -13.20
N GLN A 54 9.83 -11.44 -14.28
CA GLN A 54 10.56 -10.33 -14.89
C GLN A 54 10.71 -9.14 -13.93
N ARG A 55 9.75 -8.90 -13.03
CA ARG A 55 9.84 -7.85 -11.99
C ARG A 55 10.75 -8.24 -10.83
N PHE A 56 10.76 -9.52 -10.44
CA PHE A 56 11.55 -9.99 -9.30
C PHE A 56 13.03 -10.19 -9.64
N THR A 57 13.35 -10.67 -10.85
CA THR A 57 14.74 -10.98 -11.24
C THR A 57 15.72 -9.83 -11.06
N PRO A 58 15.40 -8.57 -11.41
CA PRO A 58 16.29 -7.43 -11.14
C PRO A 58 16.62 -7.25 -9.66
N LYS A 59 15.65 -7.45 -8.76
CA LYS A 59 15.86 -7.37 -7.30
C LYS A 59 16.82 -8.46 -6.82
N LEU A 60 16.64 -9.69 -7.31
CA LEU A 60 17.53 -10.80 -6.97
C LEU A 60 18.95 -10.59 -7.53
N ILE A 61 19.09 -10.03 -8.73
CA ILE A 61 20.40 -9.67 -9.32
C ILE A 61 21.11 -8.63 -8.45
N GLU A 62 20.38 -7.61 -7.98
CA GLU A 62 20.92 -6.57 -7.10
C GLU A 62 21.42 -7.18 -5.79
N ALA A 63 20.59 -7.96 -5.09
CA ALA A 63 20.97 -8.63 -3.85
C ALA A 63 22.17 -9.57 -4.04
N TYR A 64 22.19 -10.36 -5.13
CA TYR A 64 23.31 -11.25 -5.46
C TYR A 64 24.62 -10.48 -5.64
N LYS A 65 24.62 -9.40 -6.44
CA LYS A 65 25.82 -8.59 -6.71
C LYS A 65 26.35 -7.92 -5.44
N GLU A 66 25.47 -7.44 -4.58
CA GLU A 66 25.86 -6.80 -3.33
C GLU A 66 26.43 -7.80 -2.33
N LEU A 67 25.77 -8.95 -2.14
CA LEU A 67 26.27 -10.02 -1.25
C LEU A 67 27.64 -10.53 -1.69
N THR A 68 27.80 -10.80 -2.98
CA THR A 68 29.08 -11.28 -3.54
C THR A 68 30.18 -10.23 -3.44
N SER A 69 29.87 -8.94 -3.68
CA SER A 69 30.82 -7.84 -3.50
C SER A 69 31.24 -7.65 -2.03
N ASN A 70 30.34 -7.96 -1.08
CA ASN A 70 30.61 -7.95 0.36
C ASN A 70 31.31 -9.23 0.86
N GLY A 71 31.77 -10.10 -0.04
CA GLY A 71 32.49 -11.33 0.29
C GLY A 71 31.62 -12.40 0.96
N LYS A 72 30.29 -12.32 0.83
CA LYS A 72 29.37 -13.36 1.33
C LYS A 72 29.38 -14.54 0.37
N SER A 73 29.39 -15.75 0.94
CA SER A 73 29.36 -17.00 0.19
C SER A 73 27.91 -17.37 -0.14
N PHE A 74 27.44 -16.86 -1.29
CA PHE A 74 26.07 -16.99 -1.77
C PHE A 74 26.06 -17.31 -3.28
N GLU A 75 25.29 -18.31 -3.68
CA GLU A 75 25.12 -18.69 -5.10
C GLU A 75 23.63 -18.92 -5.43
N VAL A 76 23.24 -18.67 -6.68
CA VAL A 76 21.88 -18.90 -7.19
C VAL A 76 21.92 -19.92 -8.32
N ILE A 77 20.93 -20.81 -8.34
CA ILE A 77 20.78 -21.86 -9.35
C ILE A 77 19.42 -21.67 -10.00
N PHE A 78 19.44 -21.21 -11.23
CA PHE A 78 18.26 -21.00 -12.03
C PHE A 78 17.71 -22.32 -12.58
N VAL A 79 16.42 -22.56 -12.32
CA VAL A 79 15.63 -23.65 -12.90
C VAL A 79 14.60 -23.02 -13.82
N SER A 80 14.79 -23.20 -15.13
CA SER A 80 13.95 -22.56 -16.13
C SER A 80 12.64 -23.32 -16.36
N GLY A 81 11.54 -22.57 -16.34
CA GLY A 81 10.22 -22.97 -16.83
C GLY A 81 9.94 -22.50 -18.27
N ASP A 82 10.97 -22.12 -19.04
CA ASP A 82 10.82 -21.79 -20.46
C ASP A 82 10.54 -23.05 -21.29
N GLN A 83 9.83 -22.87 -22.42
CA GLN A 83 9.40 -23.96 -23.28
C GLN A 83 10.43 -24.31 -24.37
N ASP A 84 11.31 -23.37 -24.70
CA ASP A 84 12.33 -23.50 -25.72
C ASP A 84 13.68 -22.92 -25.26
N GLU A 85 14.75 -23.38 -25.93
CA GLU A 85 16.13 -23.09 -25.55
C GLU A 85 16.50 -21.64 -25.88
N GLU A 86 15.92 -21.07 -26.93
CA GLU A 86 16.11 -19.68 -27.31
C GLU A 86 15.59 -18.71 -26.24
N ALA A 87 14.37 -18.94 -25.73
CA ALA A 87 13.77 -18.17 -24.65
C ALA A 87 14.58 -18.30 -23.35
N PHE A 88 15.00 -19.52 -23.01
CA PHE A 88 15.89 -19.79 -21.88
C PHE A 88 17.19 -18.97 -21.99
N ASN A 89 17.89 -19.07 -23.11
CA ASN A 89 19.18 -18.42 -23.32
C ASN A 89 19.05 -16.88 -23.27
N ALA A 90 18.02 -16.33 -23.93
CA ALA A 90 17.79 -14.89 -23.95
C ALA A 90 17.52 -14.31 -22.55
N TYR A 91 16.85 -15.08 -21.69
CA TYR A 91 16.55 -14.67 -20.33
C TYR A 91 17.74 -14.89 -19.37
N PHE A 92 18.37 -16.07 -19.45
CA PHE A 92 19.52 -16.45 -18.64
C PHE A 92 20.77 -15.59 -18.91
N ALA A 93 20.92 -15.06 -20.12
CA ALA A 93 22.00 -14.12 -20.47
C ALA A 93 22.06 -12.87 -19.57
N LYS A 94 20.96 -12.52 -18.90
CA LYS A 94 20.87 -11.38 -17.98
C LYS A 94 21.29 -11.72 -16.55
N MET A 95 21.44 -13.00 -16.22
CA MET A 95 21.64 -13.50 -14.86
C MET A 95 23.12 -13.78 -14.58
N PRO A 96 23.68 -13.36 -13.44
CA PRO A 96 25.11 -13.51 -13.12
C PRO A 96 25.48 -14.88 -12.51
N TRP A 97 24.53 -15.81 -12.41
CA TRP A 97 24.63 -17.03 -11.63
C TRP A 97 24.51 -18.31 -12.49
N LEU A 98 24.40 -19.47 -11.86
CA LEU A 98 24.36 -20.78 -12.51
C LEU A 98 22.93 -21.20 -12.89
N ALA A 99 22.79 -22.14 -13.83
CA ALA A 99 21.51 -22.75 -14.18
C ALA A 99 21.63 -24.27 -14.31
N VAL A 100 20.51 -24.96 -14.07
CA VAL A 100 20.34 -26.34 -14.55
C VAL A 100 20.29 -26.30 -16.08
N PRO A 101 21.05 -27.15 -16.80
CA PRO A 101 21.04 -27.13 -18.27
C PRO A 101 19.62 -27.27 -18.83
N PHE A 102 19.29 -26.50 -19.87
CA PHE A 102 17.96 -26.56 -20.48
C PHE A 102 17.63 -27.95 -21.03
N SER A 103 18.65 -28.65 -21.57
CA SER A 103 18.53 -30.03 -22.05
C SER A 103 18.16 -31.05 -20.96
N ASP A 104 18.43 -30.75 -19.68
CA ASP A 104 18.06 -31.60 -18.55
C ASP A 104 16.62 -31.34 -18.10
N SER A 105 15.66 -31.74 -18.94
CA SER A 105 14.23 -31.60 -18.63
C SER A 105 13.79 -32.44 -17.43
N GLU A 106 14.37 -33.64 -17.25
CA GLU A 106 14.04 -34.52 -16.13
C GLU A 106 14.53 -33.97 -14.79
N GLY A 107 15.77 -33.45 -14.73
CA GLY A 107 16.31 -32.82 -13.54
C GLY A 107 15.55 -31.55 -13.15
N ARG A 108 15.19 -30.70 -14.12
CA ARG A 108 14.34 -29.53 -13.88
C ARG A 108 12.97 -29.92 -13.32
N LYS A 109 12.33 -30.94 -13.90
CA LYS A 109 11.04 -31.47 -13.42
C LYS A 109 11.16 -32.08 -12.02
N SER A 110 12.23 -32.82 -11.74
CA SER A 110 12.45 -33.41 -10.42
C SER A 110 12.64 -32.35 -9.34
N LEU A 111 13.29 -31.22 -9.66
CA LEU A 111 13.43 -30.10 -8.73
C LEU A 111 12.09 -29.41 -8.47
N ASP A 112 11.30 -29.19 -9.53
CA ASP A 112 9.94 -28.63 -9.45
C ASP A 112 9.04 -29.46 -8.52
N GLU A 113 9.02 -30.79 -8.71
CA GLU A 113 8.28 -31.73 -7.86
C GLU A 113 8.83 -31.80 -6.42
N ARG A 114 10.17 -31.77 -6.25
CA ARG A 114 10.81 -31.86 -4.93
C ARG A 114 10.49 -30.69 -4.02
N PHE A 115 10.36 -29.50 -4.59
CA PHE A 115 10.08 -28.27 -3.85
C PHE A 115 8.61 -27.82 -3.96
N ASP A 116 7.72 -28.68 -4.47
CA ASP A 116 6.27 -28.43 -4.58
C ASP A 116 5.96 -27.06 -5.22
N VAL A 117 6.61 -26.80 -6.37
CA VAL A 117 6.53 -25.49 -7.05
C VAL A 117 5.17 -25.33 -7.72
N ASN A 118 4.27 -24.61 -7.04
CA ASN A 118 2.89 -24.38 -7.51
C ASN A 118 2.70 -23.07 -8.31
N GLY A 119 3.76 -22.28 -8.46
CA GLY A 119 3.75 -21.02 -9.21
C GLY A 119 5.13 -20.37 -9.25
N ILE A 120 5.36 -19.50 -10.25
CA ILE A 120 6.62 -18.76 -10.41
C ILE A 120 6.40 -17.24 -10.34
N PRO A 121 7.36 -16.45 -9.84
CA PRO A 121 8.68 -16.87 -9.35
C PRO A 121 8.59 -17.64 -8.04
N HIS A 122 9.47 -18.64 -7.88
CA HIS A 122 9.64 -19.38 -6.63
C HIS A 122 11.13 -19.44 -6.29
N LEU A 123 11.49 -19.20 -5.04
CA LEU A 123 12.89 -19.09 -4.61
C LEU A 123 13.07 -19.83 -3.29
N VAL A 124 13.81 -20.93 -3.31
CA VAL A 124 14.08 -21.74 -2.12
C VAL A 124 15.52 -21.52 -1.69
N PHE A 125 15.74 -21.15 -0.43
CA PHE A 125 17.08 -21.06 0.15
C PHE A 125 17.46 -22.36 0.85
N LEU A 126 18.67 -22.82 0.61
CA LEU A 126 19.25 -24.04 1.16
C LEU A 126 20.55 -23.72 1.90
N ASP A 127 20.80 -24.46 2.98
CA ASP A 127 22.14 -24.56 3.54
C ASP A 127 23.01 -25.34 2.56
N ALA A 128 24.09 -24.72 2.09
CA ALA A 128 24.90 -25.26 1.02
C ALA A 128 25.71 -26.51 1.44
N LYS A 129 25.92 -26.73 2.74
CA LYS A 129 26.71 -27.85 3.26
C LYS A 129 25.86 -29.09 3.44
N THR A 130 24.67 -28.91 3.99
CA THR A 130 23.74 -29.99 4.37
C THR A 130 22.72 -30.28 3.28
N GLY A 131 22.34 -29.26 2.49
CA GLY A 131 21.21 -29.29 1.57
C GLY A 131 19.85 -29.12 2.28
N GLU A 132 19.84 -28.76 3.56
CA GLU A 132 18.61 -28.48 4.29
C GLU A 132 17.94 -27.21 3.76
N VAL A 133 16.60 -27.22 3.73
CA VAL A 133 15.81 -26.04 3.35
C VAL A 133 15.83 -25.04 4.51
N LEU A 134 16.34 -23.85 4.24
CA LEU A 134 16.29 -22.71 5.17
C LEU A 134 14.93 -22.00 5.10
N THR A 135 14.39 -21.83 3.90
CA THR A 135 13.06 -21.29 3.65
C THR A 135 12.64 -21.54 2.19
N ASP A 136 11.33 -21.67 1.96
CA ASP A 136 10.68 -21.63 0.64
C ASP A 136 10.02 -20.26 0.34
N GLU A 137 10.05 -19.32 1.30
CA GLU A 137 9.53 -17.94 1.18
C GLU A 137 10.57 -16.97 0.59
N GLY A 138 11.54 -17.46 -0.17
CA GLY A 138 12.70 -16.67 -0.56
C GLY A 138 12.37 -15.43 -1.42
N VAL A 139 11.29 -15.49 -2.20
CA VAL A 139 10.82 -14.33 -2.99
C VAL A 139 10.36 -13.20 -2.08
N GLU A 140 9.65 -13.52 -0.99
CA GLU A 140 9.21 -12.56 0.02
C GLU A 140 10.42 -11.96 0.73
N PHE A 141 11.32 -12.81 1.24
CA PHE A 141 12.49 -12.36 2.02
C PHE A 141 13.37 -11.38 1.21
N VAL A 142 13.65 -11.69 -0.05
CA VAL A 142 14.43 -10.79 -0.93
C VAL A 142 13.63 -9.53 -1.30
N SER A 143 12.32 -9.66 -1.51
CA SER A 143 11.48 -8.52 -1.92
C SER A 143 11.29 -7.49 -0.81
N GLU A 144 11.18 -7.94 0.44
CA GLU A 144 10.92 -7.10 1.62
C GLU A 144 12.22 -6.59 2.25
N TYR A 145 13.20 -7.49 2.47
CA TYR A 145 14.37 -7.20 3.28
C TYR A 145 15.68 -7.14 2.48
N GLY A 146 15.65 -7.51 1.20
CA GLY A 146 16.83 -7.47 0.33
C GLY A 146 18.02 -8.25 0.91
N ILE A 147 19.17 -7.58 1.03
CA ILE A 147 20.39 -8.20 1.57
C ILE A 147 20.37 -8.38 3.09
N GLU A 148 19.53 -7.63 3.83
CA GLU A 148 19.48 -7.70 5.29
C GLU A 148 18.93 -9.03 5.78
N ALA A 149 18.14 -9.70 4.93
CA ALA A 149 17.64 -11.05 5.15
C ALA A 149 18.74 -12.11 5.17
N TYR A 150 19.92 -11.88 4.61
CA TYR A 150 21.01 -12.87 4.61
C TYR A 150 21.33 -13.33 6.05
N PRO A 151 21.43 -14.64 6.34
CA PRO A 151 21.55 -15.78 5.42
C PRO A 151 20.23 -16.41 4.94
N PHE A 152 19.14 -15.65 4.95
CA PHE A 152 17.80 -16.01 4.47
C PHE A 152 17.16 -17.14 5.27
N THR A 153 17.32 -17.12 6.58
CA THR A 153 16.65 -18.05 7.50
C THR A 153 15.43 -17.39 8.14
N THR A 154 14.47 -18.20 8.57
CA THR A 154 13.30 -17.71 9.31
C THR A 154 13.71 -17.00 10.61
N GLU A 155 14.76 -17.47 11.31
CA GLU A 155 15.29 -16.79 12.49
C GLU A 155 15.76 -15.38 12.18
N ARG A 156 16.49 -15.21 11.06
CA ARG A 156 16.99 -13.90 10.65
C ARG A 156 15.86 -12.93 10.32
N ILE A 157 14.80 -13.42 9.65
CA ILE A 157 13.61 -12.60 9.38
C ILE A 157 12.86 -12.25 10.67
N ASN A 158 12.76 -13.19 11.61
CA ASN A 158 12.15 -12.90 12.91
C ASN A 158 12.94 -11.82 13.66
N GLU A 159 14.28 -11.86 13.63
CA GLU A 159 15.13 -10.79 14.19
C GLU A 159 14.84 -9.43 13.53
N LEU A 160 14.73 -9.37 12.19
CA LEU A 160 14.41 -8.14 11.48
C LEU A 160 13.02 -7.61 11.85
N LYS A 161 12.02 -8.48 11.90
CA LYS A 161 10.65 -8.14 12.34
C LYS A 161 10.63 -7.63 13.78
N GLU A 162 11.42 -8.23 14.68
CA GLU A 162 11.57 -7.75 16.05
C GLU A 162 12.28 -6.39 16.12
N GLN A 163 13.28 -6.14 15.28
CA GLN A 163 13.95 -4.84 15.18
C GLN A 163 13.02 -3.74 14.66
N GLU A 164 12.24 -4.04 13.61
CA GLU A 164 11.23 -3.14 13.07
C GLU A 164 10.14 -2.83 14.10
N LYS A 165 9.64 -3.87 14.79
CA LYS A 165 8.69 -3.70 15.88
C LYS A 165 9.27 -2.87 17.01
N ALA A 166 10.50 -3.13 17.44
CA ALA A 166 11.17 -2.35 18.48
C ALA A 166 11.39 -0.89 18.03
N ALA A 167 11.64 -0.65 16.73
CA ALA A 167 11.74 0.69 16.16
C ALA A 167 10.38 1.41 16.14
N LYS A 168 9.27 0.71 15.82
CA LYS A 168 7.89 1.22 15.93
C LYS A 168 7.50 1.47 17.39
N ASP A 169 7.83 0.56 18.30
CA ASP A 169 7.56 0.69 19.73
C ASP A 169 8.35 1.85 20.36
N ASN A 170 9.56 2.14 19.86
CA ASN A 170 10.39 3.29 20.28
C ASN A 170 10.27 4.50 19.35
N GLN A 171 9.26 4.53 18.47
CA GLN A 171 9.01 5.63 17.55
C GLN A 171 8.98 6.99 18.25
N THR A 172 9.62 7.98 17.63
CA THR A 172 9.51 9.40 17.97
C THR A 172 9.23 10.20 16.69
N ILE A 173 8.79 11.46 16.83
CA ILE A 173 8.63 12.34 15.66
C ILE A 173 9.96 12.49 14.91
N HIS A 174 11.07 12.57 15.64
CA HIS A 174 12.40 12.63 15.04
C HIS A 174 12.75 11.35 14.28
N SER A 175 12.49 10.15 14.82
CA SER A 175 12.83 8.90 14.12
C SER A 175 12.01 8.70 12.84
N VAL A 176 10.78 9.21 12.81
CA VAL A 176 9.90 9.13 11.63
C VAL A 176 10.29 10.16 10.58
N LEU A 177 10.56 11.41 10.98
CA LEU A 177 10.73 12.50 10.01
C LEU A 177 12.18 12.81 9.66
N ALA A 178 13.18 12.40 10.44
CA ALA A 178 14.58 12.78 10.20
C ALA A 178 15.36 11.72 9.44
N THR A 179 16.35 12.14 8.65
CA THR A 179 17.36 11.25 8.07
C THR A 179 18.73 11.58 8.67
N PRO A 180 19.76 10.72 8.53
CA PRO A 180 21.12 11.07 8.97
C PRO A 180 21.65 12.41 8.42
N ASN A 181 21.10 12.87 7.29
CA ASN A 181 21.53 14.09 6.61
C ASN A 181 20.49 15.22 6.64
N ARG A 182 19.30 15.02 7.22
CA ARG A 182 18.23 16.03 7.31
C ARG A 182 17.50 15.98 8.64
N ASN A 183 17.49 17.10 9.35
CA ASN A 183 16.80 17.31 10.62
C ASN A 183 15.73 18.44 10.58
N TYR A 184 15.23 18.78 9.38
CA TYR A 184 14.24 19.84 9.18
C TYR A 184 13.17 19.43 8.17
N VAL A 185 11.97 19.97 8.28
CA VAL A 185 10.93 20.00 7.23
C VAL A 185 10.85 21.41 6.64
N ILE A 186 10.12 21.61 5.54
CA ILE A 186 9.97 22.92 4.89
C ILE A 186 8.55 23.46 5.04
N SER A 187 8.41 24.78 5.19
CA SER A 187 7.13 25.47 5.02
C SER A 187 6.80 25.69 3.55
N ASN A 188 5.57 26.09 3.24
CA ASN A 188 5.15 26.50 1.90
C ASN A 188 5.88 27.76 1.37
N THR A 189 6.56 28.51 2.24
CA THR A 189 7.43 29.64 1.89
C THR A 189 8.89 29.23 1.66
N GLY A 190 9.22 27.94 1.85
CA GLY A 190 10.57 27.40 1.72
C GLY A 190 11.44 27.55 2.97
N GLU A 191 10.88 28.04 4.08
CA GLU A 191 11.60 28.14 5.35
C GLU A 191 11.84 26.74 5.94
N LYS A 192 13.06 26.52 6.47
CA LYS A 192 13.41 25.27 7.13
C LYS A 192 12.94 25.31 8.58
N VAL A 193 12.07 24.38 8.94
CA VAL A 193 11.56 24.19 10.30
C VAL A 193 12.25 22.97 10.92
N PRO A 194 13.04 23.14 11.99
CA PRO A 194 13.65 22.03 12.72
C PRO A 194 12.61 20.98 13.16
N ILE A 195 12.92 19.70 13.00
CA ILE A 195 11.99 18.61 13.41
C ILE A 195 11.75 18.62 14.93
N VAL A 196 12.73 19.06 15.71
CA VAL A 196 12.59 19.22 17.18
C VAL A 196 11.45 20.19 17.55
N ASP A 197 11.11 21.15 16.68
CA ASP A 197 9.99 22.08 16.92
C ASP A 197 8.61 21.42 16.75
N LEU A 198 8.57 20.18 16.27
CA LEU A 198 7.38 19.36 16.17
C LEU A 198 7.19 18.45 17.40
N GLU A 199 8.23 18.27 18.22
CA GLU A 199 8.15 17.43 19.42
C GLU A 199 7.14 18.00 20.42
N GLY A 200 6.33 17.12 21.04
CA GLY A 200 5.26 17.54 21.94
C GLY A 200 4.02 18.13 21.24
N LYS A 201 3.95 18.07 19.90
CA LYS A 201 2.76 18.41 19.10
C LYS A 201 2.12 17.14 18.53
N TYR A 202 0.83 17.22 18.21
CA TYR A 202 0.23 16.26 17.29
C TYR A 202 0.72 16.54 15.87
N VAL A 203 1.15 15.50 15.15
CA VAL A 203 1.67 15.62 13.79
C VAL A 203 0.86 14.72 12.87
N GLY A 204 0.17 15.31 11.90
CA GLY A 204 -0.47 14.59 10.81
C GLY A 204 0.51 14.38 9.65
N ILE A 205 0.85 13.14 9.30
CA ILE A 205 1.63 12.83 8.09
C ILE A 205 0.64 12.59 6.95
N CYS A 206 0.56 13.55 6.03
CA CYS A 206 -0.38 13.54 4.92
C CYS A 206 0.30 13.09 3.64
N PHE A 207 -0.10 11.95 3.08
CA PHE A 207 0.42 11.48 1.80
C PHE A 207 -0.37 12.13 0.67
N VAL A 208 0.34 12.80 -0.24
CA VAL A 208 -0.25 13.57 -1.33
C VAL A 208 0.34 13.17 -2.67
N VAL A 209 -0.52 13.17 -3.70
CA VAL A 209 -0.15 12.99 -5.09
C VAL A 209 -1.05 13.89 -5.92
N ASN A 210 -0.48 14.56 -6.92
CA ASN A 210 -1.22 15.46 -7.79
C ASN A 210 -2.03 14.72 -8.83
N SER A 211 -3.06 15.40 -9.35
CA SER A 211 -3.93 14.85 -10.40
C SER A 211 -4.64 13.56 -9.97
N TYR A 212 -4.80 13.34 -8.66
CA TYR A 212 -5.58 12.25 -8.09
C TYR A 212 -6.81 12.83 -7.36
N PRO A 213 -8.02 12.71 -7.95
CA PRO A 213 -9.20 13.42 -7.45
C PRO A 213 -9.52 13.21 -5.96
N PRO A 214 -9.40 12.00 -5.38
CA PRO A 214 -9.65 11.83 -3.95
C PRO A 214 -8.76 12.69 -3.04
N VAL A 215 -7.50 12.92 -3.43
CA VAL A 215 -6.57 13.78 -2.68
C VAL A 215 -6.88 15.26 -2.90
N GLU A 216 -7.27 15.65 -4.12
CA GLU A 216 -7.68 17.02 -4.45
C GLU A 216 -8.97 17.44 -3.72
N GLU A 217 -9.88 16.50 -3.49
CA GLU A 217 -11.11 16.74 -2.70
C GLU A 217 -10.83 16.78 -1.19
N PHE A 218 -9.89 15.96 -0.71
CA PHE A 218 -9.55 15.82 0.70
C PHE A 218 -8.77 17.02 1.26
N THR A 219 -7.73 17.47 0.56
CA THR A 219 -6.79 18.47 1.07
C THR A 219 -7.42 19.83 1.43
N PRO A 220 -8.43 20.38 0.72
CA PRO A 220 -9.10 21.60 1.14
C PRO A 220 -9.92 21.45 2.42
N VAL A 221 -10.49 20.26 2.67
CA VAL A 221 -11.22 19.97 3.92
C VAL A 221 -10.22 19.90 5.07
N LEU A 222 -9.11 19.18 4.89
CA LEU A 222 -8.04 19.10 5.88
C LEU A 222 -7.47 20.49 6.20
N ALA A 223 -7.28 21.36 5.21
CA ALA A 223 -6.79 22.73 5.45
C ALA A 223 -7.74 23.56 6.34
N LYS A 224 -9.06 23.39 6.18
CA LYS A 224 -10.07 24.03 7.04
C LYS A 224 -10.06 23.47 8.46
N ILE A 225 -9.94 22.15 8.61
CA ILE A 225 -9.80 21.49 9.92
C ILE A 225 -8.54 21.99 10.62
N TYR A 226 -7.41 22.01 9.90
CA TYR A 226 -6.13 22.51 10.40
C TYR A 226 -6.25 23.95 10.90
N ALA A 227 -6.89 24.84 10.12
CA ALA A 227 -7.13 26.22 10.54
C ALA A 227 -7.99 26.32 11.82
N LYS A 228 -9.07 25.53 11.93
CA LYS A 228 -9.90 25.49 13.15
C LYS A 228 -9.13 25.02 14.37
N LEU A 229 -8.32 23.96 14.24
CA LEU A 229 -7.51 23.43 15.32
C LEU A 229 -6.48 24.47 15.80
N LYS A 230 -5.84 25.18 14.87
CA LYS A 230 -4.97 26.32 15.21
C LYS A 230 -5.71 27.44 15.93
N GLU A 231 -6.92 27.79 15.48
CA GLU A 231 -7.74 28.85 16.07
C GLU A 231 -8.09 28.57 17.55
N VAL A 232 -8.42 27.32 17.88
CA VAL A 232 -8.72 26.92 19.26
C VAL A 232 -7.46 26.62 20.11
N GLY A 233 -6.27 26.82 19.54
CA GLY A 233 -4.98 26.69 20.24
C GLY A 233 -4.46 25.25 20.34
N GLU A 234 -4.99 24.31 19.55
CA GLU A 234 -4.46 22.95 19.50
C GLU A 234 -3.06 22.94 18.88
N LYS A 235 -2.16 22.16 19.49
CA LYS A 235 -0.80 21.96 19.01
C LYS A 235 -0.77 20.91 17.92
N PHE A 236 -1.35 21.23 16.77
CA PHE A 236 -1.41 20.34 15.60
C PHE A 236 -0.59 20.91 14.44
N GLU A 237 0.26 20.08 13.85
CA GLU A 237 1.00 20.35 12.61
C GLU A 237 0.69 19.27 11.58
N VAL A 238 0.69 19.63 10.30
CA VAL A 238 0.66 18.65 9.21
C VAL A 238 2.01 18.67 8.49
N VAL A 239 2.52 17.49 8.14
CA VAL A 239 3.72 17.31 7.32
C VAL A 239 3.30 16.51 6.09
N ALA A 240 3.30 17.17 4.93
CA ALA A 240 3.01 16.53 3.66
C ALA A 240 4.19 15.67 3.18
N VAL A 241 3.85 14.50 2.66
CA VAL A 241 4.74 13.56 1.99
C VAL A 241 4.26 13.46 0.55
N SER A 242 4.95 14.11 -0.37
CA SER A 242 4.61 14.03 -1.79
C SER A 242 5.13 12.73 -2.38
N LEU A 243 4.26 12.08 -3.14
CA LEU A 243 4.52 10.87 -3.93
C LEU A 243 4.70 11.20 -5.41
N ASP A 244 4.68 12.49 -5.76
CA ASP A 244 4.94 12.95 -7.13
C ASP A 244 6.40 12.69 -7.50
N SER A 245 6.62 12.34 -8.78
CA SER A 245 7.96 12.11 -9.29
C SER A 245 8.69 13.39 -9.70
N ASP A 246 7.97 14.49 -9.87
CA ASP A 246 8.50 15.77 -10.36
C ASP A 246 8.25 16.93 -9.39
N GLU A 247 9.25 17.81 -9.32
CA GLU A 247 9.29 18.92 -8.37
C GLU A 247 8.27 20.02 -8.70
N GLU A 248 7.93 20.19 -9.98
CA GLU A 248 6.97 21.19 -10.43
C GLU A 248 5.57 20.88 -9.90
N SER A 249 5.12 19.64 -10.04
CA SER A 249 3.89 19.12 -9.44
C SER A 249 3.88 19.38 -7.93
N PHE A 250 4.92 18.94 -7.22
CA PHE A 250 5.04 19.16 -5.78
C PHE A 250 4.85 20.63 -5.42
N ASN A 251 5.61 21.54 -6.04
CA ASN A 251 5.58 22.97 -5.73
C ASN A 251 4.22 23.61 -6.03
N ASN A 252 3.60 23.26 -7.15
CA ASN A 252 2.29 23.80 -7.54
C ASN A 252 1.22 23.48 -6.49
N SER A 253 1.20 22.24 -6.00
CA SER A 253 0.26 21.78 -4.99
C SER A 253 0.58 22.38 -3.61
N PHE A 254 1.84 22.29 -3.20
CA PHE A 254 2.31 22.65 -1.87
C PHE A 254 2.25 24.16 -1.59
N SER A 255 2.46 25.01 -2.59
CA SER A 255 2.50 26.48 -2.43
C SER A 255 1.23 27.07 -1.80
N SER A 256 0.09 26.41 -1.99
CA SER A 256 -1.21 26.83 -1.47
C SER A 256 -1.56 26.24 -0.10
N MET A 257 -0.80 25.24 0.36
CA MET A 257 -1.11 24.48 1.57
C MET A 257 -0.60 25.20 2.82
N PRO A 258 -1.35 25.20 3.94
CA PRO A 258 -0.99 25.95 5.15
C PRO A 258 -0.01 25.21 6.08
N TRP A 259 0.56 24.09 5.63
CA TRP A 259 1.31 23.15 6.45
C TRP A 259 2.73 22.92 5.94
N LEU A 260 3.46 22.03 6.61
CA LEU A 260 4.86 21.72 6.34
C LEU A 260 4.96 20.56 5.33
N ALA A 261 6.14 20.32 4.77
CA ALA A 261 6.41 19.16 3.92
C ALA A 261 7.82 18.61 4.12
N ILE A 262 8.00 17.33 3.83
CA ILE A 262 9.33 16.78 3.57
C ILE A 262 9.81 17.34 2.21
N PRO A 263 11.07 17.81 2.09
CA PRO A 263 11.59 18.28 0.81
C PRO A 263 11.42 17.25 -0.32
N HIS A 264 11.06 17.72 -1.51
CA HIS A 264 10.93 16.87 -2.69
C HIS A 264 12.24 16.10 -2.98
N GLY A 265 12.11 14.86 -3.43
CA GLY A 265 13.25 13.97 -3.73
C GLY A 265 13.94 13.35 -2.51
N ASP A 266 13.49 13.65 -1.28
CA ASP A 266 14.01 12.97 -0.09
C ASP A 266 13.57 11.50 -0.07
N LYS A 267 14.54 10.58 0.07
CA LYS A 267 14.29 9.13 0.14
C LYS A 267 13.38 8.74 1.31
N MET A 268 13.25 9.59 2.33
CA MET A 268 12.33 9.39 3.44
C MET A 268 10.88 9.26 2.97
N CYS A 269 10.46 9.95 1.90
CA CYS A 269 9.08 9.85 1.41
C CYS A 269 8.71 8.40 1.08
N GLN A 270 9.57 7.69 0.34
CA GLN A 270 9.39 6.28 0.00
C GLN A 270 9.50 5.36 1.23
N LYS A 271 10.39 5.68 2.17
CA LYS A 271 10.48 4.92 3.43
C LYS A 271 9.20 5.02 4.25
N LEU A 272 8.55 6.18 4.29
CA LEU A 272 7.31 6.38 5.03
C LEU A 272 6.13 5.62 4.44
N VAL A 273 6.06 5.49 3.10
CA VAL A 273 5.08 4.63 2.41
C VAL A 273 5.17 3.19 2.92
N SER A 274 6.39 2.67 3.05
CA SER A 274 6.63 1.30 3.54
C SER A 274 6.40 1.20 5.05
N TYR A 275 6.91 2.16 5.83
CA TYR A 275 6.83 2.16 7.29
C TYR A 275 5.40 2.15 7.83
N PHE A 276 4.51 2.91 7.16
CA PHE A 276 3.09 2.99 7.49
C PHE A 276 2.21 2.04 6.67
N GLU A 277 2.80 1.16 5.86
CA GLU A 277 2.09 0.14 5.09
C GLU A 277 0.96 0.74 4.24
N LEU A 278 1.26 1.82 3.53
CA LEU A 278 0.28 2.61 2.79
C LEU A 278 -0.42 1.77 1.71
N SER A 279 -1.73 1.57 1.86
CA SER A 279 -2.57 0.81 0.93
C SER A 279 -3.38 1.66 -0.05
N ASP A 280 -3.69 2.89 0.34
CA ASP A 280 -4.71 3.72 -0.28
C ASP A 280 -4.45 5.22 -0.07
N LEU A 281 -5.12 6.03 -0.88
CA LEU A 281 -5.04 7.49 -0.83
C LEU A 281 -6.46 8.09 -0.89
N PRO A 282 -6.72 9.21 -0.19
CA PRO A 282 -5.81 9.92 0.70
C PRO A 282 -5.52 9.15 2.00
N THR A 283 -4.31 9.31 2.55
CA THR A 283 -3.95 8.79 3.87
C THR A 283 -3.38 9.90 4.75
N LEU A 284 -3.90 9.98 5.98
CA LEU A 284 -3.42 10.89 7.01
C LEU A 284 -3.12 10.10 8.28
N VAL A 285 -1.83 9.84 8.53
CA VAL A 285 -1.38 9.19 9.77
C VAL A 285 -1.35 10.23 10.87
N LEU A 286 -1.89 9.92 12.05
CA LEU A 286 -1.82 10.82 13.21
C LEU A 286 -0.79 10.33 14.22
N ILE A 287 0.21 11.17 14.50
CA ILE A 287 1.22 10.96 15.54
C ILE A 287 0.91 11.87 16.73
N GLY A 288 0.97 11.31 17.93
CA GLY A 288 0.73 12.00 19.20
C GLY A 288 1.93 12.83 19.67
N PRO A 289 1.73 13.68 20.69
CA PRO A 289 2.79 14.48 21.31
C PRO A 289 3.94 13.67 21.90
N ASP A 290 3.69 12.41 22.26
CA ASP A 290 4.67 11.43 22.73
C ASP A 290 5.49 10.80 21.59
N GLY A 291 5.18 11.15 20.34
CA GLY A 291 5.80 10.65 19.14
C GLY A 291 5.29 9.28 18.68
N LYS A 292 4.26 8.72 19.32
CA LYS A 292 3.65 7.45 18.93
C LYS A 292 2.53 7.65 17.91
N THR A 293 2.39 6.69 17.01
CA THR A 293 1.27 6.66 16.06
C THR A 293 -0.02 6.37 16.81
N LEU A 294 -0.96 7.31 16.77
CA LEU A 294 -2.29 7.19 17.38
C LEU A 294 -3.30 6.56 16.43
N SER A 295 -3.17 6.84 15.12
CA SER A 295 -3.99 6.23 14.07
C SER A 295 -3.20 6.16 12.76
N SER A 296 -3.29 5.02 12.08
CA SER A 296 -2.63 4.79 10.78
C SER A 296 -3.33 5.53 9.64
N ASN A 297 -4.63 5.79 9.74
CA ASN A 297 -5.33 6.61 8.76
C ASN A 297 -6.59 7.26 9.37
N ILE A 298 -6.57 8.60 9.52
CA ILE A 298 -7.75 9.38 9.91
C ILE A 298 -8.47 10.02 8.71
N ALA A 299 -8.03 9.75 7.48
CA ALA A 299 -8.63 10.33 6.29
C ALA A 299 -10.10 9.91 6.12
N ASP A 300 -10.43 8.65 6.45
CA ASP A 300 -11.81 8.15 6.39
C ASP A 300 -12.77 8.93 7.29
N ILE A 301 -12.33 9.29 8.50
CA ILE A 301 -13.12 10.08 9.45
C ILE A 301 -13.39 11.47 8.87
N ILE A 302 -12.40 12.07 8.20
CA ILE A 302 -12.55 13.37 7.54
C ILE A 302 -13.45 13.24 6.31
N ASN A 303 -13.34 12.17 5.52
CA ASN A 303 -14.20 11.94 4.36
C ASN A 303 -15.66 11.73 4.78
N GLU A 304 -15.90 11.03 5.88
CA GLU A 304 -17.24 10.76 6.42
C GLU A 304 -17.89 12.01 7.03
N HIS A 305 -17.15 12.75 7.86
CA HIS A 305 -17.71 13.86 8.64
C HIS A 305 -17.40 15.24 8.05
N GLY A 306 -16.60 15.33 7.00
CA GLY A 306 -16.19 16.57 6.37
C GLY A 306 -15.56 17.53 7.38
N LEU A 307 -16.00 18.79 7.35
CA LEU A 307 -15.48 19.82 8.25
C LEU A 307 -15.78 19.51 9.73
N ASP A 308 -16.84 18.76 10.06
CA ASP A 308 -17.23 18.46 11.44
C ASP A 308 -16.25 17.50 12.13
N ALA A 309 -15.42 16.79 11.37
CA ALA A 309 -14.38 15.89 11.88
C ALA A 309 -13.41 16.57 12.87
N TRP A 310 -13.22 17.88 12.78
CA TRP A 310 -12.36 18.64 13.71
C TRP A 310 -12.75 18.47 15.19
N GLU A 311 -14.04 18.24 15.49
CA GLU A 311 -14.52 18.04 16.86
C GLU A 311 -14.14 16.65 17.42
N GLY A 312 -13.83 15.73 16.52
CA GLY A 312 -13.33 14.40 16.84
C GLY A 312 -11.86 14.39 17.24
N PHE A 313 -11.12 15.50 17.11
CA PHE A 313 -9.69 15.55 17.46
C PHE A 313 -9.44 15.27 18.97
N PRO A 314 -8.42 14.47 19.34
CA PRO A 314 -7.38 13.84 18.51
C PRO A 314 -7.75 12.43 18.00
N PHE A 315 -9.02 12.19 17.71
CA PHE A 315 -9.57 10.96 17.11
C PHE A 315 -9.36 9.71 17.97
N ASN A 316 -9.39 9.88 19.29
CA ASN A 316 -9.46 8.76 20.23
C ASN A 316 -10.90 8.25 20.37
N ALA A 317 -11.08 7.07 20.98
CA ALA A 317 -12.38 6.42 21.09
C ALA A 317 -13.47 7.32 21.70
N GLU A 318 -13.16 8.06 22.77
CA GLU A 318 -14.10 8.97 23.44
C GLU A 318 -14.54 10.11 22.50
N LYS A 319 -13.59 10.75 21.81
CA LYS A 319 -13.90 11.84 20.89
C LYS A 319 -14.69 11.37 19.67
N LEU A 320 -14.39 10.18 19.16
CA LEU A 320 -15.14 9.58 18.06
C LEU A 320 -16.57 9.22 18.46
N GLU A 321 -16.79 8.74 19.69
CA GLU A 321 -18.13 8.49 20.21
C GLU A 321 -18.94 9.79 20.31
N ILE A 322 -18.34 10.87 20.80
CA ILE A 322 -18.97 12.20 20.83
C ILE A 322 -19.31 12.69 19.41
N LEU A 323 -18.40 12.51 18.46
CA LEU A 323 -18.62 12.89 17.07
C LEU A 323 -19.78 12.09 16.44
N ALA A 324 -19.83 10.78 16.71
CA ALA A 324 -20.91 9.90 16.23
C ALA A 324 -22.27 10.28 16.81
N GLU A 325 -22.36 10.57 18.12
CA GLU A 325 -23.60 11.03 18.75
C GLU A 325 -24.05 12.40 18.22
N LYS A 326 -23.11 13.31 17.94
CA LYS A 326 -23.44 14.58 17.26
C LYS A 326 -23.94 14.37 15.84
N ALA A 327 -23.31 13.49 15.06
CA ALA A 327 -23.76 13.15 13.72
C ALA A 327 -25.18 12.56 13.74
N LYS A 328 -25.46 11.67 14.69
CA LYS A 328 -26.79 11.09 14.92
C LYS A 328 -27.82 12.12 15.36
N ALA A 329 -27.47 13.03 16.27
CA ALA A 329 -28.34 14.12 16.69
C ALA A 329 -28.64 15.08 15.53
N LYS A 330 -27.61 15.42 14.72
CA LYS A 330 -27.75 16.22 13.51
C LYS A 330 -28.71 15.54 12.53
N ALA A 331 -28.51 14.26 12.22
CA ALA A 331 -29.40 13.47 11.37
C ALA A 331 -30.83 13.42 11.91
N ALA A 332 -31.03 13.26 13.23
CA ALA A 332 -32.35 13.26 13.85
C ALA A 332 -33.05 14.63 13.81
N SER A 333 -32.27 15.72 13.79
CA SER A 333 -32.76 17.10 13.72
C SER A 333 -32.96 17.64 12.29
N GLN A 334 -32.54 16.88 11.27
CA GLN A 334 -32.65 17.31 9.88
C GLN A 334 -34.11 17.51 9.48
N THR A 335 -34.39 18.65 8.86
CA THR A 335 -35.66 18.94 8.19
C THR A 335 -35.46 19.01 6.68
N LEU A 336 -36.54 18.90 5.91
CA LEU A 336 -36.48 19.07 4.45
C LEU A 336 -35.90 20.44 4.07
N GLU A 337 -36.23 21.48 4.84
CA GLU A 337 -35.69 22.82 4.65
C GLU A 337 -34.19 22.83 4.89
N SER A 338 -33.70 22.19 5.97
CA SER A 338 -32.26 22.13 6.24
C SER A 338 -31.46 21.38 5.17
N LEU A 339 -32.11 20.49 4.41
CA LEU A 339 -31.49 19.66 3.39
C LEU A 339 -31.58 20.26 1.98
N LEU A 340 -32.69 20.94 1.67
CA LEU A 340 -33.03 21.36 0.30
C LEU A 340 -32.99 22.87 0.10
N VAL A 341 -32.89 23.66 1.17
CA VAL A 341 -32.81 25.13 1.08
C VAL A 341 -31.35 25.57 1.17
N THR A 342 -30.88 26.38 0.22
CA THR A 342 -29.54 26.97 0.24
C THR A 342 -29.57 28.41 -0.26
N GLY A 343 -29.28 29.36 0.64
CA GLY A 343 -29.42 30.79 0.34
C GLY A 343 -30.87 31.12 -0.07
N ASP A 344 -31.03 31.73 -1.24
CA ASP A 344 -32.34 32.08 -1.81
C ASP A 344 -33.00 30.93 -2.62
N VAL A 345 -32.38 29.74 -2.65
CA VAL A 345 -32.95 28.57 -3.33
C VAL A 345 -33.77 27.78 -2.33
N ASP A 346 -35.09 28.00 -2.31
CA ASP A 346 -36.04 27.37 -1.41
C ASP A 346 -37.06 26.46 -2.14
N PHE A 347 -36.72 26.01 -3.35
CA PHE A 347 -37.59 25.22 -4.22
C PHE A 347 -36.84 24.07 -4.90
N VAL A 348 -37.57 23.02 -5.27
CA VAL A 348 -37.12 21.95 -6.17
C VAL A 348 -37.75 22.12 -7.56
N ILE A 349 -37.20 21.46 -8.58
CA ILE A 349 -37.71 21.56 -9.95
C ILE A 349 -38.57 20.33 -10.28
N GLY A 350 -39.83 20.59 -10.65
CA GLY A 350 -40.76 19.58 -11.15
C GLY A 350 -40.41 19.09 -12.55
N LYS A 351 -41.01 17.96 -12.97
CA LYS A 351 -40.78 17.35 -14.30
C LYS A 351 -41.10 18.30 -15.47
N ASP A 352 -42.06 19.20 -15.27
CA ASP A 352 -42.49 20.24 -16.21
C ASP A 352 -41.63 21.51 -16.16
N GLY A 353 -40.62 21.54 -15.29
CA GLY A 353 -39.77 22.70 -15.05
C GLY A 353 -40.36 23.69 -14.04
N ALA A 354 -41.52 23.41 -13.45
CA ALA A 354 -42.10 24.27 -12.42
C ALA A 354 -41.24 24.28 -11.16
N LYS A 355 -41.15 25.44 -10.50
CA LYS A 355 -40.52 25.56 -9.18
C LYS A 355 -41.52 25.16 -8.11
N VAL A 356 -41.20 24.14 -7.33
CA VAL A 356 -42.02 23.65 -6.22
C VAL A 356 -41.34 24.05 -4.91
N PRO A 357 -41.94 24.93 -4.10
CA PRO A 357 -41.37 25.34 -2.81
C PRO A 357 -41.12 24.12 -1.90
N VAL A 358 -39.98 24.09 -1.22
CA VAL A 358 -39.62 23.01 -0.28
C VAL A 358 -40.65 22.92 0.85
N ALA A 359 -41.23 24.04 1.27
CA ALA A 359 -42.32 24.08 2.26
C ALA A 359 -43.55 23.23 1.84
N GLU A 360 -43.81 23.04 0.55
CA GLU A 360 -44.90 22.19 0.06
C GLU A 360 -44.59 20.68 0.15
N LEU A 361 -43.33 20.32 0.37
CA LEU A 361 -42.89 18.94 0.56
C LEU A 361 -42.97 18.52 2.03
N VAL A 362 -43.05 19.47 2.95
CA VAL A 362 -43.10 19.22 4.39
C VAL A 362 -44.34 18.40 4.74
N GLY A 363 -44.13 17.34 5.53
CA GLY A 363 -45.19 16.40 5.91
C GLY A 363 -45.50 15.33 4.86
N LYS A 364 -44.88 15.37 3.68
CA LYS A 364 -44.95 14.30 2.68
C LYS A 364 -43.80 13.33 2.88
N THR A 365 -44.00 12.07 2.49
CA THR A 365 -42.90 11.11 2.39
C THR A 365 -42.06 11.50 1.17
N VAL A 366 -40.83 11.93 1.39
CA VAL A 366 -39.91 12.33 0.31
C VAL A 366 -38.81 11.29 0.19
N LEU A 367 -38.57 10.82 -1.04
CA LEU A 367 -37.44 9.95 -1.37
C LEU A 367 -36.40 10.76 -2.13
N LEU A 368 -35.17 10.79 -1.61
CA LEU A 368 -34.03 11.35 -2.33
C LEU A 368 -33.32 10.23 -3.11
N TYR A 369 -33.23 10.39 -4.43
CA TYR A 369 -32.54 9.45 -5.31
C TYR A 369 -31.34 10.13 -5.98
N PHE A 370 -30.14 9.84 -5.47
CA PHE A 370 -28.89 10.34 -6.02
C PHE A 370 -28.49 9.49 -7.23
N SER A 371 -28.40 10.12 -8.40
CA SER A 371 -28.06 9.42 -9.64
C SER A 371 -27.33 10.32 -10.62
N ALA A 372 -26.62 9.71 -11.57
CA ALA A 372 -25.96 10.41 -12.66
C ALA A 372 -26.24 9.72 -14.00
N LYS A 373 -26.34 10.49 -15.09
CA LYS A 373 -26.65 9.97 -16.43
C LYS A 373 -25.65 8.90 -16.90
N TRP A 374 -24.40 9.02 -16.47
CA TRP A 374 -23.30 8.10 -16.81
C TRP A 374 -23.25 6.84 -15.92
N CYS A 375 -23.99 6.79 -14.81
CA CYS A 375 -23.98 5.66 -13.88
C CYS A 375 -24.80 4.47 -14.44
N GLY A 376 -24.11 3.39 -14.83
CA GLY A 376 -24.73 2.15 -15.33
C GLY A 376 -25.75 1.53 -14.37
N PRO A 377 -25.39 1.23 -13.11
CA PRO A 377 -26.32 0.70 -12.11
C PRO A 377 -27.53 1.60 -11.86
N CYS A 378 -27.33 2.92 -11.80
CA CYS A 378 -28.42 3.88 -11.60
C CYS A 378 -29.43 3.86 -12.76
N ARG A 379 -28.96 3.75 -14.01
CA ARG A 379 -29.83 3.60 -15.19
C ARG A 379 -30.59 2.27 -15.19
N ALA A 380 -29.95 1.19 -14.73
CA ALA A 380 -30.60 -0.11 -14.61
C ALA A 380 -31.69 -0.11 -13.53
N PHE A 381 -31.47 0.61 -12.42
CA PHE A 381 -32.44 0.71 -11.32
C PHE A 381 -33.60 1.68 -11.59
N LEU A 382 -33.36 2.75 -12.36
CA LEU A 382 -34.34 3.83 -12.58
C LEU A 382 -35.74 3.35 -13.04
N PRO A 383 -35.90 2.42 -14.00
CA PRO A 383 -37.22 1.92 -14.38
C PRO A 383 -38.00 1.28 -13.21
N THR A 384 -37.30 0.55 -12.35
CA THR A 384 -37.88 -0.07 -11.16
C THR A 384 -38.35 0.99 -10.18
N LEU A 385 -37.53 2.02 -9.95
CA LEU A 385 -37.89 3.13 -9.06
C LEU A 385 -39.13 3.89 -9.57
N VAL A 386 -39.21 4.14 -10.88
CA VAL A 386 -40.37 4.81 -11.51
C VAL A 386 -41.65 3.97 -11.36
N ASP A 387 -41.57 2.66 -11.57
CA ASP A 387 -42.72 1.75 -11.37
C ASP A 387 -43.22 1.78 -9.91
N VAL A 388 -42.31 1.70 -8.93
CA VAL A 388 -42.63 1.78 -7.50
C VAL A 388 -43.26 3.14 -7.15
N TYR A 389 -42.67 4.24 -7.62
CA TYR A 389 -43.19 5.60 -7.39
C TYR A 389 -44.62 5.74 -7.89
N ASN A 390 -44.91 5.29 -9.12
CA ASN A 390 -46.25 5.37 -9.70
C ASN A 390 -47.27 4.55 -8.90
N LYS A 391 -46.90 3.33 -8.47
CA LYS A 391 -47.76 2.47 -7.64
C LYS A 391 -48.11 3.12 -6.29
N ILE A 392 -47.14 3.76 -5.64
CA ILE A 392 -47.36 4.48 -4.37
C ILE A 392 -48.31 5.67 -4.60
N LYS A 393 -48.09 6.45 -5.67
CA LYS A 393 -48.95 7.60 -6.02
C LYS A 393 -50.39 7.21 -6.37
N GLU A 394 -50.58 6.06 -7.02
CA GLU A 394 -51.91 5.54 -7.33
C GLU A 394 -52.66 5.12 -6.06
N LYS A 395 -51.96 4.50 -5.10
CA LYS A 395 -52.54 4.09 -3.82
C LYS A 395 -52.97 5.28 -2.96
N ASP A 396 -52.14 6.32 -2.88
CA ASP A 396 -52.43 7.54 -2.11
C ASP A 396 -53.62 8.34 -2.67
N ARG A 397 -53.86 8.29 -3.99
CA ARG A 397 -55.05 8.90 -4.60
C ARG A 397 -56.35 8.21 -4.18
N GLY A 398 -56.30 6.98 -3.66
CA GLY A 398 -57.45 6.26 -3.09
C GLY A 398 -57.73 6.59 -1.63
N ASP A 399 -56.71 6.95 -0.84
CA ASP A 399 -56.78 7.08 0.63
C ASP A 399 -56.64 8.52 1.17
N GLY A 400 -56.52 9.53 0.31
CA GLY A 400 -56.64 10.95 0.69
C GLY A 400 -55.45 11.57 1.44
N LYS A 401 -54.27 10.92 1.46
CA LYS A 401 -53.00 11.50 1.96
C LYS A 401 -51.95 11.42 0.86
N GLY A 402 -51.47 12.55 0.35
CA GLY A 402 -50.60 12.59 -0.84
C GLY A 402 -49.10 12.56 -0.54
N VAL A 403 -48.37 11.61 -1.13
CA VAL A 403 -46.92 11.66 -1.34
C VAL A 403 -46.56 12.64 -2.46
N ALA A 404 -45.40 13.33 -2.41
CA ALA A 404 -44.85 14.18 -3.50
C ALA A 404 -43.71 13.46 -4.22
#